data_AF-A3CKB8-F1
#
_entry.id   AF-A3CKB8-F1
#
_cell.length_a   1.000
_cell.length_b   1.000
_cell.length_c   1.000
_cell.angle_alpha   90.00
_cell.angle_beta   90.00
_cell.angle_gamma   90.00
#
_symmetry.space_group_name_H-M   'P 1'
#
loop_
_entity.id
_entity.type
_entity.pdbx_description
1 polymer ?
#
loop_
_entity_poly.entity_id
_entity_poly.type
_entity_poly.pdbx_seq_one_letter_code
_entity_poly.pdbx_strand_id
1 'polypeptide(L)'
;MLVLRFNNWFYSTKTLKTFFWLRWIATVAFGAAFLLGFGLNLAYLMALSGGRLVTMTFSVSLIVGAVVLCFLLAQGKYQAIVPVLLLTFLPSTLLTEFGVTADLYLLLLLFICYLESVHRRFVVSVIAKLSKEFSPIYSKRLNNKKQYRAYRHAYMVLELLNPDDFRLTKEVTKTVSDKVTGLNEKEITRTFKIKGVWGSTTITDELYTSPQKGRFSVRRKI
;
A
#
# COMPACT_ATOMS: atom_id res chain seq x y z
N MET A 1 17.14 14.24 20.79
CA MET A 1 16.15 13.43 21.54
C MET A 1 14.78 13.37 20.86
N LEU A 2 14.23 14.48 20.36
CA LEU A 2 12.93 14.53 19.66
C LEU A 2 12.83 13.61 18.44
N VAL A 3 13.86 13.56 17.59
CA VAL A 3 13.85 12.72 16.37
C VAL A 3 13.77 11.23 16.69
N LEU A 4 14.46 10.77 17.75
CA LEU A 4 14.39 9.39 18.22
C LEU A 4 13.02 9.10 18.84
N ARG A 5 12.46 10.01 19.64
CA ARG A 5 11.10 9.86 20.17
C ARG A 5 10.04 9.81 19.06
N PHE A 6 10.18 10.65 18.03
CA PHE A 6 9.29 10.62 16.87
C PHE A 6 9.41 9.32 16.09
N ASN A 7 10.63 8.81 15.86
CA ASN A 7 10.82 7.50 15.22
C ASN A 7 10.27 6.34 16.06
N ASN A 8 10.48 6.36 17.38
CA ASN A 8 9.88 5.40 18.31
C ASN A 8 8.36 5.41 18.24
N TRP A 9 7.77 6.61 18.23
CA TRP A 9 6.34 6.75 18.10
C TRP A 9 5.86 6.30 16.72
N PHE A 10 6.46 6.76 15.63
CA PHE A 10 5.97 6.53 14.28
C PHE A 10 6.07 5.07 13.83
N TYR A 11 7.15 4.37 14.17
CA TYR A 11 7.40 3.00 13.70
C TYR A 11 7.02 1.90 14.71
N SER A 12 6.46 2.23 15.87
CA SER A 12 6.00 1.22 16.83
C SER A 12 4.82 0.40 16.30
N THR A 13 4.74 -0.88 16.67
CA THR A 13 3.62 -1.76 16.32
C THR A 13 2.28 -1.24 16.85
N LYS A 14 2.26 -0.50 17.96
CA LYS A 14 1.06 0.18 18.49
C LYS A 14 0.57 1.24 17.50
N THR A 15 1.46 2.09 17.01
CA THR A 15 1.13 3.19 16.12
C THR A 15 0.74 2.69 14.73
N LEU A 16 1.31 1.58 14.29
CA LEU A 16 0.90 0.90 13.06
C LEU A 16 -0.55 0.43 13.12
N LYS A 17 -1.02 -0.06 14.29
CA LYS A 17 -2.45 -0.33 14.53
C LYS A 17 -3.27 0.95 14.51
N THR A 18 -2.80 2.02 15.15
CA THR A 18 -3.48 3.31 15.16
C THR A 18 -3.67 3.85 13.73
N PHE A 19 -2.63 3.83 12.90
CA PHE A 19 -2.71 4.23 11.50
C PHE A 19 -3.67 3.34 10.70
N PHE A 20 -3.70 2.03 10.99
CA PHE A 20 -4.64 1.14 10.35
C PHE A 20 -6.10 1.48 10.69
N TRP A 21 -6.41 1.74 11.96
CA TRP A 21 -7.75 2.17 12.39
C TRP A 21 -8.11 3.55 11.87
N LEU A 22 -7.17 4.50 11.86
CA LEU A 22 -7.37 5.83 11.30
C LEU A 22 -7.65 5.76 9.79
N ARG A 23 -6.93 4.89 9.06
CA ARG A 23 -7.23 4.61 7.65
C ARG A 23 -8.64 4.05 7.49
N TRP A 24 -9.07 3.13 8.35
CA TRP A 24 -10.43 2.59 8.30
C TRP A 24 -11.50 3.66 8.52
N ILE A 25 -11.35 4.49 9.54
CA ILE A 25 -12.25 5.60 9.83
C ILE A 25 -12.29 6.57 8.64
N ALA A 26 -11.13 6.93 8.09
CA ALA A 26 -11.03 7.75 6.89
C ALA A 26 -11.69 7.10 5.68
N THR A 27 -11.60 5.77 5.53
CA THR A 27 -12.27 5.04 4.45
C THR A 27 -13.78 5.15 4.55
N VAL A 28 -14.34 5.03 5.75
CA VAL A 28 -15.78 5.18 5.97
C VAL A 28 -16.20 6.63 5.75
N ALA A 29 -15.48 7.59 6.33
CA ALA A 29 -15.82 9.02 6.24
C ALA A 29 -15.73 9.55 4.81
N PHE A 30 -14.60 9.35 4.13
CA PHE A 30 -14.41 9.80 2.74
C PHE A 30 -15.23 8.98 1.75
N GLY A 31 -15.48 7.70 2.02
CA GLY A 31 -16.41 6.89 1.22
C GLY A 31 -17.84 7.42 1.29
N ALA A 32 -18.33 7.77 2.48
CA ALA A 32 -19.65 8.36 2.65
C ALA A 32 -19.74 9.76 2.00
N ALA A 33 -18.73 10.61 2.21
CA ALA A 33 -18.67 11.92 1.58
C ALA A 33 -18.63 11.84 0.05
N PHE A 34 -17.90 10.87 -0.51
CA PHE A 34 -17.90 10.57 -1.94
C PHE A 34 -19.30 10.17 -2.43
N LEU A 35 -19.97 9.23 -1.75
CA LEU A 35 -21.31 8.79 -2.16
C LEU A 35 -22.33 9.93 -2.15
N LEU A 36 -22.27 10.80 -1.14
CA LEU A 36 -23.11 11.99 -1.05
C LEU A 36 -22.81 12.99 -2.18
N GLY A 37 -21.54 13.32 -2.40
CA GLY A 37 -21.12 14.23 -3.48
C GLY A 37 -21.48 13.70 -4.86
N PHE A 38 -21.31 12.39 -5.07
CA PHE A 38 -21.70 11.72 -6.30
C PHE A 38 -23.22 11.70 -6.51
N GLY A 39 -24.00 11.47 -5.45
CA GLY A 39 -25.46 11.54 -5.50
C GLY A 39 -25.96 12.94 -5.87
N LEU A 40 -25.38 13.98 -5.29
CA LEU A 40 -25.68 15.37 -5.63
C LEU A 40 -25.27 15.71 -7.08
N ASN A 41 -24.10 15.24 -7.53
CA ASN A 41 -23.66 15.37 -8.92
C ASN A 41 -24.69 14.77 -9.90
N LEU A 42 -25.13 13.53 -9.65
CA LEU A 42 -26.15 12.89 -10.49
C LEU A 42 -27.48 13.64 -10.46
N ALA A 43 -27.97 14.03 -9.28
CA ALA A 43 -29.22 14.78 -9.17
C ALA A 43 -29.17 16.10 -9.96
N TYR A 44 -28.06 16.82 -9.86
CA TYR A 44 -27.84 18.08 -10.58
C TYR A 44 -27.78 17.87 -12.10
N LEU A 45 -27.02 16.87 -12.56
CA LEU A 45 -26.94 16.53 -13.99
C LEU A 45 -28.29 16.09 -14.55
N MET A 46 -29.06 15.29 -13.81
CA MET A 46 -30.39 14.85 -14.23
C MET A 46 -31.37 16.01 -14.33
N ALA A 47 -31.29 17.00 -13.42
CA ALA A 47 -32.12 18.20 -13.47
C ALA A 47 -31.78 19.09 -14.67
N LEU A 48 -30.51 19.20 -15.05
CA LEU A 48 -30.07 20.05 -16.16
C LEU A 48 -30.24 19.43 -17.55
N SER A 49 -29.90 18.15 -17.70
CA SER A 49 -29.76 17.50 -19.01
C SER A 49 -30.78 16.38 -19.26
N GLY A 50 -31.65 16.12 -18.28
CA GLY A 50 -32.65 15.06 -18.32
C GLY A 50 -32.08 13.69 -17.97
N GLY A 51 -32.78 12.97 -17.09
CA GLY A 51 -32.28 11.69 -16.55
C GLY A 51 -31.98 10.61 -17.59
N ARG A 52 -32.70 10.58 -18.71
CA ARG A 52 -32.49 9.59 -19.79
C ARG A 52 -31.13 9.80 -20.50
N LEU A 53 -30.72 11.04 -20.69
CA LEU A 53 -29.46 11.34 -21.38
C LEU A 53 -28.28 11.01 -20.47
N VAL A 54 -28.32 11.46 -19.21
CA VAL A 54 -27.30 11.16 -18.18
C VAL A 54 -27.10 9.66 -18.00
N THR A 55 -28.18 8.89 -17.89
CA THR A 55 -28.10 7.43 -17.70
C THR A 55 -27.53 6.73 -18.93
N MET A 56 -27.90 7.12 -20.15
CA MET A 56 -27.31 6.55 -21.37
C MET A 56 -25.82 6.87 -21.47
N THR A 57 -25.40 8.11 -21.17
CA THR A 57 -24.01 8.54 -21.29
C THR A 57 -23.07 7.85 -20.30
N PHE A 58 -23.47 7.68 -19.03
CA PHE A 58 -22.59 7.13 -17.98
C PHE A 58 -22.83 5.64 -17.64
N SER A 59 -23.89 5.03 -18.16
CA SER A 59 -24.17 3.59 -17.92
C SER A 59 -22.99 2.69 -18.32
N VAL A 60 -22.35 2.97 -19.46
CA VAL A 60 -21.23 2.17 -19.95
C VAL A 60 -20.04 2.21 -18.98
N SER A 61 -19.66 3.39 -18.49
CA SER A 61 -18.54 3.49 -17.54
C SER A 61 -18.87 2.81 -16.22
N LEU A 62 -20.09 3.00 -15.70
CA LEU A 62 -20.54 2.37 -14.45
C LEU A 62 -20.59 0.84 -14.54
N ILE A 63 -21.09 0.28 -15.65
CA ILE A 63 -21.15 -1.17 -15.87
C ILE A 63 -19.74 -1.75 -15.97
N VAL A 64 -18.87 -1.15 -16.79
CA VAL A 64 -17.48 -1.60 -16.92
C VAL A 64 -16.75 -1.51 -15.59
N GLY A 65 -16.92 -0.42 -14.85
CA GLY A 65 -16.35 -0.23 -13.53
C GLY A 65 -16.82 -1.29 -12.53
N ALA A 66 -18.12 -1.59 -12.50
CA ALA A 66 -18.68 -2.63 -11.64
C ALA A 66 -18.09 -4.02 -11.93
N VAL A 67 -17.99 -4.40 -13.20
CA VAL A 67 -17.38 -5.68 -13.61
C VAL A 67 -15.91 -5.76 -13.17
N VAL A 68 -15.13 -4.71 -13.39
CA VAL A 68 -13.73 -4.64 -12.99
C VAL A 68 -13.58 -4.71 -11.46
N LEU A 69 -14.47 -4.05 -10.70
CA LEU A 69 -14.48 -4.12 -9.24
C LEU A 69 -14.79 -5.53 -8.73
N CYS A 70 -15.80 -6.20 -9.28
CA CYS A 70 -16.10 -7.59 -8.96
C CYS A 70 -14.90 -8.51 -9.23
N PHE A 71 -14.23 -8.32 -10.37
CA PHE A 71 -13.03 -9.07 -10.72
C PHE A 71 -11.86 -8.82 -9.74
N LEU A 72 -11.62 -7.57 -9.36
CA LEU A 72 -10.58 -7.22 -8.39
C LEU A 72 -10.85 -7.77 -7.00
N LEU A 73 -12.12 -7.76 -6.57
CA LEU A 73 -12.56 -8.37 -5.31
C LEU A 73 -12.34 -9.88 -5.34
N ALA A 74 -12.70 -10.56 -6.43
CA ALA A 74 -12.46 -12.00 -6.62
C ALA A 74 -10.97 -12.36 -6.58
N GLN A 75 -10.10 -11.50 -7.12
CA GLN A 75 -8.65 -11.69 -7.09
C GLN A 75 -7.98 -11.24 -5.77
N GLY A 76 -8.73 -10.72 -4.80
CA GLY A 76 -8.19 -10.18 -3.55
C GLY A 76 -7.27 -8.98 -3.73
N LYS A 77 -7.36 -8.28 -4.88
CA LYS A 77 -6.51 -7.13 -5.23
C LYS A 77 -7.09 -5.82 -4.72
N TYR A 78 -7.32 -5.74 -3.40
CA TYR A 78 -7.99 -4.60 -2.76
C TYR A 78 -7.27 -3.25 -2.96
N GLN A 79 -5.97 -3.27 -3.27
CA GLN A 79 -5.18 -2.06 -3.51
C GLN A 79 -5.58 -1.30 -4.78
N ALA A 80 -6.20 -1.98 -5.74
CA ALA A 80 -6.61 -1.39 -7.02
C ALA A 80 -8.04 -0.86 -7.01
N ILE A 81 -8.80 -1.06 -5.92
CA ILE A 81 -10.21 -0.67 -5.84
C ILE A 81 -10.38 0.85 -5.96
N VAL A 82 -9.69 1.64 -5.12
CA VAL A 82 -9.82 3.11 -5.12
C VAL A 82 -9.43 3.74 -6.47
N PRO A 83 -8.30 3.35 -7.11
CA PRO A 83 -7.98 3.82 -8.47
C PRO A 83 -9.05 3.48 -9.52
N VAL A 84 -9.63 2.29 -9.48
CA VAL A 84 -10.68 1.89 -10.43
C VAL A 84 -11.96 2.69 -10.18
N LEU A 85 -12.34 2.94 -8.93
CA LEU A 85 -13.46 3.83 -8.61
C LEU A 85 -13.25 5.23 -9.21
N LEU A 86 -12.09 5.83 -8.99
CA LEU A 86 -11.75 7.13 -9.60
C LEU A 86 -11.93 7.11 -11.11
N LEU A 87 -11.36 6.12 -11.81
CA LEU A 87 -11.45 6.03 -13.28
C LEU A 87 -12.89 5.80 -13.77
N THR A 88 -13.68 5.06 -13.00
CA THR A 88 -15.09 4.77 -13.31
C THR A 88 -15.97 6.02 -13.22
N PHE A 89 -15.77 6.83 -12.18
CA PHE A 89 -16.63 7.97 -11.88
C PHE A 89 -16.15 9.28 -12.52
N LEU A 90 -14.85 9.43 -12.78
CA LEU A 90 -14.21 10.63 -13.37
C LEU A 90 -15.00 11.27 -14.53
N PRO A 91 -15.50 10.49 -15.52
CA PRO A 91 -16.17 11.07 -16.68
C PRO A 91 -17.46 11.83 -16.32
N SER A 92 -18.12 11.42 -15.24
CA SER A 92 -19.38 12.01 -14.77
C SER A 92 -19.15 13.11 -13.73
N THR A 93 -18.08 13.02 -12.96
CA THR A 93 -17.79 13.91 -11.84
C THR A 93 -17.07 15.19 -12.25
N LEU A 94 -16.35 15.20 -13.37
CA LEU A 94 -15.70 16.42 -13.89
C LEU A 94 -16.69 17.50 -14.39
N LEU A 95 -17.96 17.16 -14.58
CA LEU A 95 -18.95 18.05 -15.18
C LEU A 95 -19.58 19.02 -14.19
N THR A 96 -19.39 18.82 -12.89
CA THR A 96 -20.00 19.67 -11.85
C THR A 96 -19.06 19.86 -10.67
N GLU A 97 -19.26 20.95 -9.92
CA GLU A 97 -18.51 21.23 -8.69
C GLU A 97 -18.71 20.13 -7.62
N PHE A 98 -19.93 19.58 -7.53
CA PHE A 98 -20.25 18.46 -6.63
C PHE A 98 -19.52 17.17 -7.01
N GLY A 99 -19.35 16.93 -8.31
CA GLY A 99 -18.58 15.79 -8.79
C GLY A 99 -17.08 15.95 -8.53
N VAL A 100 -16.52 17.13 -8.81
CA VAL A 100 -15.10 17.41 -8.54
C VAL A 100 -14.77 17.27 -7.06
N THR A 101 -15.64 17.75 -6.16
CA THR A 101 -15.46 17.57 -4.71
C THR A 101 -15.56 16.11 -4.29
N ALA A 102 -16.43 15.31 -4.91
CA ALA A 102 -16.50 13.87 -4.68
C ALA A 102 -15.17 13.17 -5.06
N ASP A 103 -14.59 13.50 -6.20
CA ASP A 103 -13.31 12.93 -6.65
C ASP A 103 -12.15 13.32 -5.72
N LEU A 104 -12.15 14.54 -5.18
CA LEU A 104 -11.16 14.95 -4.19
C LEU A 104 -11.20 14.07 -2.93
N TYR A 105 -12.38 13.66 -2.47
CA TYR A 105 -12.49 12.73 -1.33
C TYR A 105 -11.91 11.35 -1.66
N LEU A 106 -12.14 10.83 -2.88
CA LEU A 106 -11.52 9.57 -3.32
C LEU A 106 -10.00 9.69 -3.47
N LEU A 107 -9.49 10.80 -3.99
CA LEU A 107 -8.06 11.06 -4.09
C LEU A 107 -7.39 11.14 -2.72
N LEU A 108 -8.01 11.83 -1.76
CA LEU A 108 -7.52 11.91 -0.39
C LEU A 108 -7.52 10.53 0.27
N LEU A 109 -8.57 9.74 0.05
CA LEU A 109 -8.64 8.36 0.52
C LEU A 109 -7.54 7.48 -0.10
N LEU A 110 -7.27 7.63 -1.40
CA LEU A 110 -6.19 6.95 -2.10
C LEU A 110 -4.85 7.31 -1.46
N PHE A 111 -4.63 8.59 -1.18
CA PHE A 111 -3.40 9.08 -0.57
C PHE A 111 -3.19 8.51 0.84
N ILE A 112 -4.22 8.48 1.69
CA ILE A 112 -4.15 7.89 3.04
C ILE A 112 -3.85 6.39 2.95
N CYS A 113 -4.52 5.66 2.06
CA CYS A 113 -4.25 4.24 1.85
C CYS A 113 -2.84 3.99 1.33
N TYR A 114 -2.34 4.86 0.44
CA TYR A 114 -0.98 4.80 -0.05
C TYR A 114 0.03 4.98 1.09
N LEU A 115 -0.10 6.04 1.90
CA LEU A 115 0.78 6.31 3.04
C LEU A 115 0.83 5.14 4.04
N GLU A 116 -0.34 4.61 4.43
CA GLU A 116 -0.41 3.45 5.33
C GLU A 116 0.28 2.23 4.71
N SER A 117 0.02 1.95 3.43
CA SER A 117 0.61 0.80 2.74
C SER A 117 2.13 0.90 2.63
N VAL A 118 2.66 2.09 2.36
CA VAL A 118 4.11 2.37 2.28
C VAL A 118 4.74 2.18 3.65
N HIS A 119 4.13 2.76 4.70
CA HIS A 119 4.61 2.63 6.05
C HIS A 119 4.62 1.17 6.52
N ARG A 120 3.54 0.43 6.28
CA ARG A 120 3.43 -1.00 6.64
C ARG A 120 4.46 -1.85 5.89
N ARG A 121 4.64 -1.62 4.59
CA ARG A 121 5.68 -2.32 3.80
C ARG A 121 7.07 -2.01 4.31
N PHE A 122 7.35 -0.76 4.69
CA PHE A 122 8.65 -0.39 5.23
C PHE A 122 8.94 -1.15 6.53
N VAL A 123 8.03 -1.15 7.50
CA VAL A 123 8.20 -1.86 8.77
C VAL A 123 8.41 -3.36 8.57
N VAL A 124 7.57 -3.99 7.75
CA VAL A 124 7.71 -5.42 7.44
C VAL A 124 9.02 -5.69 6.68
N SER A 125 9.51 -4.76 5.85
CA SER A 125 10.77 -4.92 5.14
C SER A 125 11.96 -4.89 6.09
N VAL A 126 11.93 -4.00 7.08
CA VAL A 126 12.97 -3.89 8.11
C VAL A 126 13.07 -5.21 8.88
N ILE A 127 11.94 -5.76 9.32
CA ILE A 127 11.92 -7.02 10.05
C ILE A 127 12.33 -8.20 9.17
N ALA A 128 11.74 -8.34 7.99
CA ALA A 128 12.04 -9.45 7.09
C ALA A 128 13.53 -9.48 6.68
N LYS A 129 14.14 -8.30 6.50
CA LYS A 129 15.50 -8.17 5.98
C LYS A 129 16.58 -8.09 7.06
N LEU A 130 16.29 -7.53 8.22
CA LEU A 130 17.30 -7.20 9.23
C LEU A 130 17.10 -7.90 10.57
N SER A 131 15.98 -8.58 10.83
CA SER A 131 15.83 -9.37 12.05
C SER A 131 16.70 -10.63 12.02
N LYS A 132 17.16 -11.07 13.19
CA LYS A 132 17.91 -12.33 13.33
C LYS A 132 17.04 -13.56 13.02
N GLU A 133 15.75 -13.48 13.32
CA GLU A 133 14.80 -14.58 13.15
C GLU A 133 14.43 -14.83 11.69
N PHE A 134 14.19 -13.77 10.92
CA PHE A 134 13.70 -13.91 9.55
C PHE A 134 14.80 -13.74 8.50
N SER A 135 15.89 -13.02 8.77
CA SER A 135 16.91 -12.72 7.76
C SER A 135 17.92 -13.86 7.59
N PRO A 136 18.03 -14.48 6.39
CA PRO A 136 19.01 -15.54 6.15
C PRO A 136 20.44 -15.00 5.98
N ILE A 137 20.62 -13.70 5.74
CA ILE A 137 21.93 -13.04 5.58
C ILE A 137 22.14 -11.96 6.67
N TYR A 138 21.62 -12.22 7.87
CA TYR A 138 21.68 -11.29 9.00
C TYR A 138 23.12 -10.82 9.28
N SER A 139 24.08 -11.74 9.40
CA SER A 139 25.47 -11.44 9.76
C SER A 139 26.15 -10.48 8.78
N LYS A 140 26.01 -10.72 7.47
CA LYS A 140 26.59 -9.81 6.45
C LYS A 140 25.91 -8.44 6.45
N ARG A 141 24.59 -8.39 6.66
CA ARG A 141 23.84 -7.12 6.74
C ARG A 141 24.19 -6.34 8.01
N LEU A 142 24.52 -7.00 9.11
CA LEU A 142 24.90 -6.36 10.37
C LEU A 142 26.25 -5.65 10.23
N ASN A 143 27.21 -6.28 9.56
CA ASN A 143 28.53 -5.70 9.30
C ASN A 143 28.44 -4.39 8.50
N ASN A 144 27.44 -4.26 7.63
CA ASN A 144 27.21 -3.06 6.82
C ASN A 144 26.38 -1.97 7.52
N LYS A 145 26.00 -2.15 8.81
CA LYS A 145 25.19 -1.18 9.59
C LYS A 145 25.76 0.24 9.57
N LYS A 146 27.10 0.37 9.60
CA LYS A 146 27.80 1.67 9.64
C LYS A 146 28.11 2.23 8.24
N GLN A 147 28.15 1.39 7.21
CA GLN A 147 28.60 1.78 5.87
C GLN A 147 27.53 2.57 5.09
N TYR A 148 26.24 2.37 5.40
CA TYR A 148 25.14 2.99 4.68
C TYR A 148 24.12 3.66 5.62
N ARG A 149 23.76 4.92 5.32
CA ARG A 149 22.76 5.69 6.08
C ARG A 149 21.40 5.00 6.14
N ALA A 150 20.97 4.37 5.05
CA ALA A 150 19.68 3.67 4.98
C ALA A 150 19.62 2.46 5.91
N TYR A 151 20.70 1.67 5.97
CA TYR A 151 20.81 0.55 6.91
C TYR A 151 20.87 1.04 8.35
N ARG A 152 21.61 2.13 8.65
CA ARG A 152 21.64 2.72 9.99
C ARG A 152 20.24 3.11 10.47
N HIS A 153 19.45 3.77 9.63
CA HIS A 153 18.06 4.11 9.95
C HIS A 153 17.18 2.85 10.13
N ALA A 154 17.28 1.88 9.22
CA ALA A 154 16.51 0.65 9.30
C ALA A 154 16.82 -0.18 10.55
N TYR A 155 18.09 -0.23 10.99
CA TYR A 155 18.45 -0.87 12.26
C TYR A 155 17.96 -0.11 13.48
N MET A 156 17.96 1.23 13.47
CA MET A 156 17.33 2.01 14.54
C MET A 156 15.83 1.70 14.63
N VAL A 157 15.15 1.49 13.49
CA VAL A 157 13.74 1.09 13.46
C VAL A 157 13.55 -0.35 13.96
N LEU A 158 14.46 -1.26 13.61
CA LEU A 158 14.42 -2.64 14.09
C LEU A 158 14.50 -2.73 15.62
N GLU A 159 15.34 -1.90 16.25
CA GLU A 159 15.48 -1.83 17.71
C GLU A 159 14.17 -1.43 18.43
N LEU A 160 13.18 -0.90 17.71
CA LEU A 160 11.90 -0.43 18.22
C LEU A 160 10.75 -1.40 17.98
N LEU A 161 11.00 -2.45 17.21
CA LEU A 161 10.02 -3.43 16.78
C LEU A 161 10.22 -4.72 17.57
N ASN A 162 9.12 -5.30 18.04
CA ASN A 162 9.15 -6.64 18.63
C ASN A 162 8.94 -7.69 17.50
N PRO A 163 9.88 -8.63 17.27
CA PRO A 163 9.72 -9.69 16.28
C PRO A 163 8.46 -10.55 16.49
N ASP A 164 8.06 -10.77 17.74
CA ASP A 164 6.91 -11.61 18.12
C ASP A 164 5.56 -11.11 17.56
N ASP A 165 5.48 -9.81 17.25
CA ASP A 165 4.28 -9.21 16.67
C ASP A 165 4.08 -9.57 15.18
N PHE A 166 5.06 -10.23 14.55
CA PHE A 166 5.09 -10.53 13.12
C PHE A 166 5.12 -12.04 12.90
N ARG A 167 4.15 -12.54 12.11
CA ARG A 167 4.05 -13.95 11.76
C ARG A 167 4.29 -14.15 10.27
N LEU A 168 5.27 -14.97 9.91
CA LEU A 168 5.47 -15.42 8.54
C LEU A 168 4.32 -16.37 8.15
N THR A 169 3.65 -16.10 7.04
CA THR A 169 2.50 -16.91 6.56
C THR A 169 2.81 -17.68 5.29
N LYS A 170 3.64 -17.13 4.42
CA LYS A 170 4.04 -17.77 3.17
C LYS A 170 5.43 -17.31 2.79
N GLU A 171 6.27 -18.25 2.37
CA GLU A 171 7.58 -18.01 1.81
C GLU A 171 7.68 -18.73 0.47
N VAL A 172 8.07 -18.00 -0.57
CA VAL A 172 8.28 -18.55 -1.91
C VAL A 172 9.65 -18.10 -2.38
N THR A 173 10.55 -19.05 -2.57
CA THR A 173 11.89 -18.80 -3.10
C THR A 173 11.86 -19.03 -4.61
N LYS A 174 12.38 -18.06 -5.36
CA LYS A 174 12.58 -18.15 -6.81
C LYS A 174 14.04 -17.90 -7.11
N THR A 175 14.66 -18.76 -7.90
CA THR A 175 15.96 -18.49 -8.50
C THR A 175 15.74 -17.73 -9.79
N VAL A 176 16.18 -16.48 -9.83
CA VAL A 176 16.16 -15.62 -11.02
C VAL A 176 17.57 -15.57 -11.58
N SER A 177 17.73 -16.01 -12.83
CA SER A 177 18.99 -15.85 -13.54
C SER A 177 19.07 -14.41 -14.04
N ASP A 178 20.05 -13.65 -13.55
CA ASP A 178 20.33 -12.33 -14.09
C ASP A 178 21.06 -12.49 -15.43
N LYS A 179 20.35 -12.22 -16.52
CA LYS A 179 20.84 -12.38 -17.89
C LYS A 179 22.00 -11.44 -18.23
N VAL A 180 22.19 -10.36 -17.46
CA VAL A 180 23.23 -9.36 -17.71
C VAL A 180 24.56 -9.76 -17.05
N THR A 181 24.51 -10.33 -15.86
CA THR A 181 25.70 -10.72 -15.09
C THR A 181 26.01 -12.22 -15.15
N GLY A 182 25.09 -13.04 -15.67
CA GLY A 182 25.22 -14.50 -15.75
C GLY A 182 25.13 -15.21 -14.40
N LEU A 183 24.77 -14.49 -13.33
CA LEU A 183 24.68 -15.03 -11.97
C LEU A 183 23.23 -15.44 -11.65
N ASN A 184 23.09 -16.57 -10.95
CA ASN A 184 21.80 -17.01 -10.41
C ASN A 184 21.55 -16.35 -9.06
N GLU A 185 20.62 -15.40 -9.04
CA GLU A 185 20.21 -14.68 -7.84
C GLU A 185 18.99 -15.36 -7.20
N LYS A 186 18.98 -15.48 -5.88
CA LYS A 186 17.83 -16.03 -5.15
C LYS A 186 16.92 -14.87 -4.71
N GLU A 187 15.70 -14.83 -5.21
CA GLU A 187 14.65 -13.94 -4.70
C GLU A 187 13.76 -14.71 -3.72
N ILE A 188 13.57 -14.19 -2.51
CA ILE A 188 12.60 -14.72 -1.56
C ILE A 188 11.42 -13.76 -1.45
N THR A 189 10.24 -14.25 -1.81
CA THR A 189 8.97 -13.55 -1.56
C THR A 189 8.36 -14.05 -0.25
N ARG A 190 8.23 -13.17 0.73
CA ARG A 190 7.68 -13.47 2.07
C ARG A 190 6.42 -12.69 2.34
N THR A 191 5.42 -13.35 2.89
CA THR A 191 4.16 -12.73 3.29
C THR A 191 4.04 -12.79 4.81
N PHE A 192 3.86 -11.64 5.43
CA PHE A 192 3.74 -11.49 6.87
C PHE A 192 2.33 -11.04 7.27
N LYS A 193 1.84 -11.58 8.39
CA LYS A 193 0.70 -11.03 9.13
C LYS A 193 1.22 -10.30 10.36
N ILE A 194 0.66 -9.13 10.63
CA ILE A 194 1.00 -8.31 11.80
C ILE A 194 -0.11 -8.49 12.84
N LYS A 195 0.25 -8.75 14.09
CA LYS A 195 -0.71 -8.92 15.18
C LYS A 195 -1.58 -7.68 15.32
N GLY A 196 -2.91 -7.84 15.21
CA GLY A 196 -3.89 -6.76 15.39
C GLY A 196 -4.08 -5.83 14.19
N VAL A 197 -3.50 -6.16 13.03
CA VAL A 197 -3.79 -5.49 11.74
C VAL A 197 -4.41 -6.51 10.81
N TRP A 198 -5.56 -6.20 10.20
CA TRP A 198 -6.13 -7.09 9.20
C TRP A 198 -5.43 -6.95 7.85
N GLY A 199 -5.25 -8.11 7.20
CA GLY A 199 -4.52 -8.23 5.94
C GLY A 199 -3.10 -8.75 6.13
N SER A 200 -2.50 -9.15 5.01
CA SER A 200 -1.11 -9.60 4.95
C SER A 200 -0.28 -8.67 4.09
N THR A 201 1.00 -8.54 4.43
CA THR A 201 1.95 -7.73 3.66
C THR A 201 3.00 -8.63 3.04
N THR A 202 3.07 -8.63 1.72
CA THR A 202 4.06 -9.40 0.95
C THR A 202 5.24 -8.51 0.59
N ILE A 203 6.44 -9.04 0.78
CA ILE A 203 7.71 -8.38 0.49
C ILE A 203 8.60 -9.34 -0.26
N THR A 204 9.25 -8.83 -1.29
CA THR A 204 10.33 -9.52 -1.99
C THR A 204 11.67 -9.06 -1.43
N ASP A 205 12.50 -10.03 -1.07
CA ASP A 205 13.89 -9.81 -0.69
C ASP A 205 14.82 -10.50 -1.68
N GLU A 206 15.76 -9.75 -2.22
CA GLU A 206 16.78 -10.23 -3.13
C GLU A 206 17.99 -10.67 -2.28
N LEU A 207 18.30 -11.97 -2.31
CA LEU A 207 19.45 -12.55 -1.62
C LEU A 207 20.69 -12.45 -2.49
N TYR A 208 21.25 -11.24 -2.57
CA TYR A 208 22.57 -11.05 -3.15
C TYR A 208 23.65 -11.70 -2.27
N THR A 209 24.70 -12.24 -2.89
CA THR A 209 25.88 -12.82 -2.22
C THR A 209 26.63 -11.79 -1.35
N SER A 210 26.49 -10.50 -1.65
CA SER A 210 26.91 -9.34 -0.84
C SER A 210 25.77 -8.33 -0.70
N PRO A 211 25.62 -7.61 0.43
CA PRO A 211 24.58 -6.59 0.56
C PRO A 211 24.91 -5.42 -0.38
N GLN A 212 24.26 -5.36 -1.54
CA GLN A 212 24.33 -4.18 -2.40
C GLN A 212 23.75 -2.97 -1.66
N LYS A 213 23.99 -1.75 -2.19
CA LYS A 213 23.44 -0.47 -1.72
C LYS A 213 21.91 -0.53 -1.80
N GLY A 214 21.29 -1.23 -0.87
CA GLY A 214 19.92 -1.69 -0.96
C GLY A 214 18.99 -0.51 -0.91
N ARG A 215 18.24 -0.30 -1.99
CA ARG A 215 17.06 0.55 -1.97
C ARG A 215 16.05 -0.14 -1.06
N PHE A 216 15.84 0.41 0.13
CA PHE A 216 14.64 0.12 0.95
C PHE A 216 13.36 0.68 0.29
N SER A 217 13.50 1.32 -0.89
CA SER A 217 12.40 1.71 -1.76
C SER A 217 12.12 0.66 -2.83
N VAL A 218 10.84 0.33 -2.93
CA VAL A 218 10.20 -0.55 -3.91
C VAL A 218 10.68 -0.23 -5.32
N ARG A 219 11.33 -1.18 -5.99
CA ARG A 219 11.41 -1.17 -7.46
C ARG A 219 10.04 -1.63 -7.95
N ARG A 220 9.17 -0.71 -8.38
CA ARG A 220 8.16 -1.08 -9.38
C ARG A 220 8.96 -1.41 -10.64
N LYS A 221 8.94 -2.67 -11.07
CA LYS A 221 9.01 -2.92 -12.52
C LYS A 221 7.69 -2.35 -13.06
N ILE A 222 7.78 -1.16 -13.67
CA ILE A 222 6.82 -0.74 -14.69
C ILE A 222 7.21 -1.51 -15.93
#